data_AF-A0A382XBV0-F1
#
_entry.id   AF-A0A382XBV0-F1
#
_cell.length_a   1.000
_cell.length_b   1.000
_cell.length_c   1.000
_cell.angle_alpha   90.00
_cell.angle_beta   90.00
_cell.angle_gamma   90.00
#
_symmetry.space_group_name_H-M   'P 1'
#
loop_
_entity.id
_entity.type
_entity.pdbx_description
1 polymer ?
#
loop_
_entity_poly.entity_id
_entity_poly.type
_entity_poly.pdbx_seq_one_letter_code
_entity_poly.pdbx_strand_id
1 'polypeptide(L)' 'VFKNVLITGGAGYVGCVLTPQLLKAGYRVTVYDIMFFGSEGLPQHPELTVIEGDIRDTPKL' A
#
# COMPACT_ATOMS: atom_id res chain seq x y z
N VAL A 1 18.87 7.59 3.65
CA VAL A 1 17.97 6.42 3.82
C VAL A 1 16.56 6.85 3.46
N PHE A 2 15.85 6.08 2.63
CA PHE A 2 14.47 6.40 2.22
C PHE A 2 13.50 6.17 3.39
N LYS A 3 12.49 7.04 3.54
CA LYS A 3 11.46 6.93 4.60
C LYS A 3 10.07 6.57 4.08
N ASN A 4 9.80 6.83 2.80
CA ASN A 4 8.51 6.57 2.17
C ASN A 4 8.64 5.37 1.24
N VAL A 5 7.66 4.46 1.28
CA VAL A 5 7.59 3.27 0.44
C VAL A 5 6.25 3.24 -0.27
N LEU A 6 6.28 3.17 -1.60
CA LEU A 6 5.10 2.91 -2.43
C LEU A 6 5.01 1.41 -2.70
N ILE A 7 3.85 0.81 -2.42
CA ILE A 7 3.54 -0.58 -2.71
C ILE A 7 2.41 -0.61 -3.73
N THR A 8 2.72 -1.04 -4.95
CA THR A 8 1.71 -1.32 -5.98
C THR A 8 1.16 -2.72 -5.78
N GLY A 9 -0.15 -2.92 -5.91
CA GLY A 9 -0.76 -4.23 -5.62
C GLY A 9 -0.76 -4.57 -4.12
N GLY A 10 -0.72 -3.54 -3.27
CA GLY A 10 -0.52 -3.70 -1.83
C GLY A 10 -1.70 -4.32 -1.08
N ALA A 11 -2.90 -4.34 -1.67
CA ALA A 11 -4.06 -5.03 -1.08
C ALA A 11 -4.05 -6.55 -1.37
N GLY A 12 -3.16 -7.03 -2.24
CA GLY A 12 -2.96 -8.46 -2.49
C GLY A 12 -2.30 -9.21 -1.33
N TYR A 13 -2.20 -10.54 -1.47
CA TYR A 13 -1.67 -11.44 -0.44
C TYR A 13 -0.30 -11.01 0.14
N VAL A 14 0.65 -10.70 -0.75
CA VAL A 14 2.00 -10.29 -0.33
C VAL A 14 1.98 -8.88 0.29
N GLY A 15 1.20 -7.97 -0.29
CA GLY A 15 1.11 -6.59 0.16
C GLY A 15 0.50 -6.48 1.57
N CYS A 16 -0.54 -7.26 1.87
CA CYS A 16 -1.16 -7.30 3.20
C CYS A 16 -0.21 -7.82 4.28
N VAL A 17 0.74 -8.69 3.93
CA VAL A 17 1.77 -9.19 4.86
C VAL A 17 2.96 -8.23 4.97
N LEU A 18 3.36 -7.59 3.86
CA LEU A 18 4.50 -6.68 3.81
C LEU A 18 4.22 -5.32 4.46
N THR A 19 3.04 -4.76 4.21
CA THR A 19 2.61 -3.44 4.72
C THR A 19 2.81 -3.29 6.24
N PRO A 20 2.27 -4.18 7.10
CA PRO A 20 2.46 -4.05 8.55
C PRO A 20 3.92 -4.20 8.98
N GLN A 21 4.75 -4.96 8.25
CA GLN A 21 6.17 -5.10 8.57
C GLN A 21 6.95 -3.80 8.29
N LEU A 22 6.65 -3.14 7.18
CA LEU A 22 7.25 -1.85 6.84
C LEU A 22 6.80 -0.75 7.81
N LEU A 23 5.51 -0.71 8.16
CA LEU A 23 5.00 0.21 9.17
C LEU A 23 5.68 -0.02 10.53
N LYS A 24 5.83 -1.27 10.98
CA LYS A 24 6.53 -1.63 12.21
C LYS A 24 8.01 -1.23 12.19
N ALA A 25 8.64 -1.25 11.02
CA ALA A 25 10.02 -0.79 10.83
C ALA A 25 10.16 0.73 10.77
N GLY A 26 9.06 1.49 10.90
CA GLY A 26 9.07 2.96 10.95
C GLY A 26 9.00 3.65 9.59
N TYR A 27 8.61 2.92 8.53
CA TYR A 27 8.38 3.51 7.22
C TYR A 27 6.97 4.13 7.12
N ARG A 28 6.87 5.16 6.28
CA ARG A 28 5.60 5.66 5.75
C ARG A 28 5.25 4.86 4.51
N VAL A 29 4.08 4.26 4.49
CA VAL A 29 3.68 3.37 3.41
C VAL A 29 2.51 3.97 2.65
N THR A 30 2.61 3.97 1.33
CA THR A 30 1.49 4.24 0.43
C THR A 30 1.18 2.97 -0.34
N VAL A 31 -0.03 2.44 -0.21
CA VAL A 31 -0.53 1.35 -1.04
C VAL A 31 -1.31 1.95 -2.21
N TYR A 32 -0.96 1.54 -3.43
CA TYR A 32 -1.68 1.87 -4.65
C TYR A 32 -2.18 0.57 -5.30
N ASP A 33 -3.47 0.34 -5.31
CA ASP A 33 -4.08 -0.91 -5.76
C ASP A 33 -5.48 -0.66 -6.33
N ILE A 34 -5.93 -1.50 -7.25
CA ILE A 34 -7.30 -1.47 -7.79
C ILE A 34 -8.35 -1.98 -6.79
N MET A 35 -7.93 -2.48 -5.63
CA MET A 35 -8.78 -3.04 -4.58
C MET A 35 -9.68 -4.18 -5.09
N PHE A 36 -9.16 -5.03 -5.98
CA PHE A 36 -9.95 -6.08 -6.65
C PHE A 36 -10.68 -7.02 -5.68
N PHE A 37 -10.09 -7.26 -4.50
CA PHE A 37 -10.65 -8.09 -3.44
C PHE A 37 -10.99 -7.29 -2.16
N GLY A 38 -11.07 -5.96 -2.26
CA GLY A 38 -11.20 -5.07 -1.11
C GLY A 38 -9.85 -4.76 -0.43
N SER A 39 -9.93 -4.07 0.71
CA SER A 39 -8.78 -3.56 1.47
C SER A 39 -8.73 -4.06 2.91
N GLU A 40 -9.57 -5.04 3.27
CA GLU A 40 -9.76 -5.54 4.63
C GLU A 40 -8.51 -6.22 5.21
N GLY A 41 -7.59 -6.66 4.35
CA GLY A 41 -6.30 -7.22 4.76
C GLY A 41 -5.25 -6.16 5.13
N LEU A 42 -5.48 -4.88 4.84
CA LEU A 42 -4.58 -3.79 5.21
C LEU A 42 -4.88 -3.28 6.63
N PRO A 43 -3.84 -2.98 7.43
CA PRO A 43 -4.04 -2.46 8.79
C PRO A 43 -4.51 -1.01 8.75
N GLN A 44 -5.26 -0.57 9.76
CA GLN A 44 -5.43 0.87 10.01
C GLN A 44 -4.18 1.39 10.72
N HIS A 45 -3.52 2.40 10.14
CA HIS A 45 -2.30 2.99 10.71
C HIS A 45 -2.13 4.45 10.26
N PRO A 46 -1.70 5.38 11.12
CA PRO A 46 -1.56 6.79 10.77
C PRO A 46 -0.54 7.06 9.65
N GLU A 47 0.51 6.24 9.59
CA GLU A 47 1.54 6.32 8.53
C GLU A 47 1.24 5.44 7.30
N LEU A 48 0.02 4.90 7.19
CA LEU A 48 -0.46 4.20 5.99
C LEU A 48 -1.41 5.10 5.21
N THR A 49 -1.11 5.32 3.94
CA THR A 49 -2.05 5.89 2.96
C THR A 49 -2.48 4.80 1.99
N VAL A 50 -3.77 4.70 1.74
CA VAL A 50 -4.33 3.75 0.76
C VAL A 50 -4.96 4.56 -0.37
N ILE A 51 -4.52 4.30 -1.59
CA ILE A 51 -5.00 4.93 -2.81
C ILE A 51 -5.57 3.83 -3.70
N GLU A 52 -6.85 3.95 -4.03
CA GLU A 52 -7.48 3.10 -5.03
C GLU A 52 -7.12 3.61 -6.44
N GLY A 53 -6.49 2.77 -7.26
CA GLY A 53 -6.09 3.14 -8.61
C GLY A 53 -5.43 2.01 -9.39
N ASP A 54 -5.46 2.14 -10.72
CA ASP A 54 -4.84 1.18 -11.65
C ASP A 54 -3.47 1.69 -12.09
N ILE A 55 -2.41 0.93 -11.82
CA ILE A 55 -1.03 1.31 -12.19
C ILE A 55 -0.82 1.38 -13.71
N ARG A 56 -1.77 0.86 -14.50
CA ARG A 56 -1.75 0.95 -15.96
C ARG A 56 -2.33 2.28 -16.46
N ASP A 57 -3.01 3.05 -15.61
CA ASP A 57 -3.52 4.38 -15.90
C ASP A 57 -2.40 5.42 -15.75
N THR A 58 -1.48 5.44 -16.73
CA THR A 58 -0.31 6.34 -16.72
C THR A 58 -0.65 7.82 -16.52
N PRO A 59 -1.74 8.38 -17.06
CA PRO A 59 -2.15 9.76 -16.78
C PRO A 59 -2.45 10.07 -15.30
N LYS A 60 -2.72 9.05 -14.46
CA LYS A 60 -3.04 9.20 -13.04
C LYS A 60 -1.88 8.79 -12.09
N LEU A 61 -0.72 8.46 -12.64
CA LEU A 61 0.51 8.15 -11.89
C LEU A 61 1.44 9.37 -11.81
#